data_AF-K1PCS2-F1
#
_entry.id   AF-K1PCS2-F1
#
_cell.length_a   1.000
_cell.length_b   1.000
_cell.length_c   1.000
_cell.angle_alpha   90.00
_cell.angle_beta   90.00
_cell.angle_gamma   90.00
#
_symmetry.space_group_name_H-M   'P 1'
#
loop_
_entity.id
_entity.type
_entity.pdbx_description
1 polymer ?
#
loop_
_entity_poly.entity_id
_entity_poly.type
_entity_poly.pdbx_seq_one_letter_code
_entity_poly.pdbx_strand_id
1 'polypeptide(L)'
;MYEKNHQQVMENKMAEYASTISREDRNFWILNILIQYVAPTAVRKVFNDKIPPKDLANILNRNVKIIQDLVNKKVIKTHEQEVLTRIPGFKLPSMLSSPNKTATSSEDFDVTLMICILRNLNFVQPPPSGWDQLPPVGLFHYHTTPQPVLGLQPQK
;
A
#
# COMPACT_ATOMS: atom_id res chain seq x y z
N MET A 1 -41.28 -15.60 13.41
CA MET A 1 -41.22 -16.25 12.08
C MET A 1 -40.71 -15.31 10.97
N TYR A 2 -41.10 -14.03 10.95
CA TYR A 2 -40.69 -13.08 9.91
C TYR A 2 -39.17 -12.80 9.82
N GLU A 3 -38.47 -12.72 10.96
CA GLU A 3 -37.01 -12.47 10.97
C GLU A 3 -36.19 -13.63 10.39
N LYS A 4 -36.55 -14.89 10.68
CA LYS A 4 -35.83 -16.06 10.15
C LYS A 4 -35.90 -16.16 8.63
N ASN A 5 -37.05 -15.81 8.05
CA ASN A 5 -37.20 -15.77 6.59
C ASN A 5 -36.40 -14.62 5.95
N HIS A 6 -36.29 -13.48 6.62
CA HIS A 6 -35.50 -12.36 6.13
C HIS A 6 -34.00 -12.68 6.15
N GLN A 7 -33.51 -13.30 7.24
CA GLN A 7 -32.13 -13.76 7.37
C GLN A 7 -31.76 -14.74 6.25
N GLN A 8 -32.61 -15.75 6.01
CA GLN A 8 -32.38 -16.76 4.98
C GLN A 8 -32.36 -16.15 3.56
N VAL A 9 -33.21 -15.17 3.29
CA VAL A 9 -33.23 -14.46 2.00
C VAL A 9 -31.93 -13.66 1.80
N MET A 10 -31.42 -13.03 2.85
CA MET A 10 -30.15 -12.30 2.78
C MET A 10 -28.96 -13.24 2.58
N GLU A 11 -28.92 -14.38 3.27
CA GLU A 11 -27.88 -15.39 3.10
C GLU A 11 -27.88 -15.99 1.69
N ASN A 12 -29.05 -16.29 1.12
CA ASN A 12 -29.16 -16.80 -0.25
C ASN A 12 -28.69 -15.77 -1.28
N LYS A 13 -29.06 -14.49 -1.10
CA LYS A 13 -28.56 -13.40 -1.96
C LYS A 13 -27.04 -13.24 -1.84
N MET A 14 -26.50 -13.27 -0.62
CA MET A 14 -25.05 -13.19 -0.39
C MET A 14 -24.30 -14.34 -1.06
N ALA A 15 -24.85 -15.56 -1.01
CA ALA A 15 -24.29 -16.74 -1.68
C ALA A 15 -24.35 -16.63 -3.21
N GLU A 16 -25.45 -16.11 -3.76
CA GLU A 16 -25.60 -15.85 -5.19
C GLU A 16 -24.58 -14.80 -5.66
N TYR A 17 -24.45 -13.66 -4.97
CA TYR A 17 -23.42 -12.66 -5.27
C TYR A 17 -22.00 -13.24 -5.16
N ALA A 18 -21.72 -14.02 -4.12
CA ALA A 18 -20.42 -14.68 -3.95
C ALA A 18 -20.12 -15.72 -5.05
N SER A 19 -21.13 -16.30 -5.69
CA SER A 19 -20.95 -17.20 -6.83
C SER A 19 -20.67 -16.48 -8.15
N THR A 20 -21.06 -15.20 -8.24
CA THR A 20 -20.86 -14.36 -9.43
C THR A 20 -19.56 -13.55 -9.41
N ILE A 21 -18.88 -13.45 -8.26
CA ILE A 21 -17.63 -12.71 -8.15
C ILE A 21 -16.52 -13.43 -8.93
N SER A 22 -15.86 -12.72 -9.84
CA SER A 22 -14.74 -13.27 -10.57
C SER A 22 -13.55 -13.55 -9.62
N ARG A 23 -12.60 -14.37 -10.07
CA ARG A 23 -11.36 -14.58 -9.32
C ARG A 23 -10.59 -13.27 -9.17
N GLU A 24 -10.61 -12.45 -10.22
CA GLU A 24 -9.95 -11.16 -10.32
C GLU A 24 -10.53 -10.17 -9.31
N ASP A 25 -11.86 -10.08 -9.21
CA ASP A 25 -12.55 -9.23 -8.23
C ASP A 25 -12.25 -9.67 -6.80
N ARG A 26 -12.26 -10.98 -6.54
CA ARG A 26 -11.87 -11.52 -5.24
C ARG A 26 -10.43 -11.17 -4.89
N ASN A 27 -9.50 -11.33 -5.84
CA ASN A 27 -8.09 -10.98 -5.65
C ASN A 27 -7.91 -9.48 -5.39
N PHE A 28 -8.63 -8.64 -6.13
CA PHE A 28 -8.65 -7.20 -5.91
C PHE A 28 -9.09 -6.86 -4.48
N TRP A 29 -10.20 -7.44 -4.00
CA TRP A 29 -10.67 -7.22 -2.63
C TRP A 29 -9.68 -7.70 -1.57
N ILE A 30 -9.11 -8.89 -1.75
CA ILE A 30 -8.08 -9.42 -0.85
C ILE A 30 -6.88 -8.46 -0.78
N LEU A 31 -6.37 -8.02 -1.93
CA LEU A 31 -5.26 -7.08 -1.98
C LEU A 31 -5.62 -5.74 -1.33
N ASN A 32 -6.82 -5.23 -1.58
CA ASN A 32 -7.30 -3.99 -0.99
C ASN A 32 -7.35 -4.09 0.54
N ILE A 33 -7.86 -5.20 1.08
CA ILE A 33 -7.90 -5.45 2.53
C ILE A 33 -6.48 -5.54 3.09
N LEU A 34 -5.58 -6.27 2.45
CA LEU A 34 -4.19 -6.39 2.89
C LEU A 34 -3.50 -5.03 2.93
N ILE A 35 -3.68 -4.21 1.89
CA ILE A 35 -3.06 -2.88 1.78
C ILE A 35 -3.64 -1.90 2.80
N GLN A 36 -4.95 -1.93 3.04
CA GLN A 36 -5.60 -0.96 3.92
C GLN A 36 -5.49 -1.31 5.41
N TYR A 37 -5.51 -2.59 5.78
CA TYR A 37 -5.64 -3.00 7.18
C TYR A 37 -4.41 -3.69 7.74
N VAL A 38 -3.64 -4.41 6.92
CA VAL A 38 -2.50 -5.23 7.40
C VAL A 38 -1.17 -4.52 7.16
N ALA A 39 -0.96 -4.02 5.94
CA ALA A 39 0.28 -3.39 5.53
C ALA A 39 0.66 -2.15 6.37
N PRO A 40 -0.26 -1.23 6.76
CA PRO A 40 0.12 -0.05 7.52
C PRO A 40 0.77 -0.42 8.85
N THR A 41 0.17 -1.35 9.59
CA THR A 41 0.68 -1.82 10.88
C THR A 41 2.04 -2.51 10.74
N ALA A 42 2.18 -3.42 9.77
CA ALA A 42 3.42 -4.16 9.58
C ALA A 42 4.58 -3.25 9.13
N VAL A 43 4.32 -2.35 8.18
CA VAL A 43 5.32 -1.40 7.67
C VAL A 43 5.68 -0.38 8.73
N ARG A 44 4.69 0.15 9.49
CA ARG A 44 4.95 1.10 10.58
C ARG A 44 5.82 0.50 11.68
N LYS A 45 5.64 -0.78 12.00
CA LYS A 45 6.52 -1.48 12.95
C LYS A 45 7.98 -1.43 12.48
N VAL A 46 8.25 -1.86 11.24
CA VAL A 46 9.60 -1.81 10.66
C VAL A 46 10.12 -0.38 10.57
N PHE A 47 9.26 0.56 10.20
CA PHE A 47 9.58 1.99 10.13
C PHE A 47 10.04 2.51 11.49
N ASN A 48 9.27 2.27 12.55
CA ASN A 48 9.57 2.73 13.90
C ASN A 48 10.80 2.03 14.50
N ASP A 49 11.08 0.79 14.11
CA ASP A 49 12.31 0.08 14.50
C ASP A 49 13.57 0.74 13.90
N LYS A 50 13.47 1.29 12.68
CA LYS A 50 14.58 1.98 11.99
C LYS A 50 14.65 3.48 12.30
N ILE A 51 13.50 4.10 12.49
CA ILE A 51 13.30 5.54 12.71
C ILE A 51 12.38 5.68 13.92
N PRO A 52 12.91 5.60 15.15
CA PRO A 52 12.11 5.71 16.36
C PRO A 52 11.28 7.01 16.36
N PRO A 53 10.01 7.00 16.80
CA PRO A 53 9.16 8.19 16.78
C PRO A 53 9.77 9.43 17.45
N LYS A 54 10.51 9.22 18.54
CA LYS A 54 11.24 10.29 19.26
C LYS A 54 12.37 10.94 18.45
N ASP A 55 12.95 10.18 17.52
CA ASP A 55 14.08 10.58 16.69
C ASP A 55 13.65 10.95 15.27
N LEU A 56 12.36 10.83 14.95
CA LEU A 56 11.78 11.01 13.62
C LEU A 56 12.21 12.33 12.99
N ALA A 57 11.93 13.46 13.65
CA ALA A 57 12.28 14.77 13.13
C ALA A 57 13.80 14.93 12.91
N ASN A 58 14.60 14.43 13.84
CA ASN A 58 16.06 14.51 13.77
C ASN A 58 16.62 13.72 12.58
N ILE A 59 16.14 12.48 12.39
CA ILE A 59 16.56 11.61 11.29
C ILE A 59 16.14 12.20 9.93
N LEU A 60 14.90 12.69 9.83
CA LEU A 60 14.42 13.31 8.59
C LEU A 60 15.17 14.60 8.29
N ASN A 61 15.44 15.46 9.28
CA ASN A 61 16.22 16.69 9.09
C ASN A 61 17.67 16.41 8.64
N ARG A 62 18.32 15.37 9.19
CA ARG A 62 19.66 14.95 8.74
C ARG A 62 19.69 14.54 7.26
N ASN A 63 18.57 14.02 6.76
CA ASN A 63 18.41 13.57 5.38
C ASN A 63 17.56 14.51 4.52
N VAL A 64 17.38 15.76 4.94
CA VAL A 64 16.42 16.69 4.31
C VAL A 64 16.67 16.92 2.83
N LYS A 65 17.93 16.86 2.38
CA LYS A 65 18.29 16.99 0.95
C LYS A 65 17.70 15.87 0.10
N ILE A 66 17.69 14.63 0.62
CA ILE A 66 17.11 13.47 -0.07
C ILE A 66 15.59 13.64 -0.11
N ILE A 67 14.97 14.00 1.02
CA ILE A 67 13.52 14.24 1.09
C ILE A 67 13.11 15.35 0.12
N GLN A 68 13.87 16.43 0.05
CA GLN A 68 13.65 17.53 -0.88
C GLN A 68 13.74 17.09 -2.34
N ASP A 69 14.72 16.25 -2.69
CA ASP A 69 14.85 15.68 -4.04
C ASP A 69 13.65 14.80 -4.40
N LEU A 70 13.16 13.98 -3.47
CA LEU A 70 11.96 13.15 -3.67
C LEU A 70 10.70 13.99 -3.89
N VAL A 71 10.58 15.12 -3.19
CA VAL A 71 9.51 16.10 -3.39
C VAL A 71 9.61 16.73 -4.78
N ASN A 72 10.81 17.16 -5.18
CA ASN A 72 11.05 17.78 -6.49
C ASN A 72 10.75 16.81 -7.64
N LYS A 73 11.09 15.53 -7.47
CA LYS A 73 10.79 14.44 -8.40
C LYS A 73 9.33 13.97 -8.36
N LYS A 74 8.49 14.55 -7.49
CA LYS A 74 7.08 14.17 -7.29
C LYS A 74 6.87 12.71 -6.84
N VAL A 75 7.90 12.11 -6.23
CA VAL A 75 7.80 10.79 -5.61
C VAL A 75 6.98 10.91 -4.32
N ILE A 76 7.25 11.94 -3.52
CA ILE A 76 6.42 12.33 -2.38
C ILE A 76 5.33 13.29 -2.86
N LYS A 77 4.07 12.89 -2.74
CA LYS A 77 2.88 13.61 -3.21
C LYS A 77 2.55 14.79 -2.29
N THR A 78 1.77 15.75 -2.80
CA THR A 78 1.40 16.97 -2.05
C THR A 78 0.79 16.68 -0.68
N HIS A 79 -0.12 15.70 -0.56
CA HIS A 79 -0.72 15.37 0.72
C HIS A 79 0.28 14.76 1.71
N GLU A 80 1.23 13.94 1.24
CA GLU A 80 2.31 13.38 2.06
C GLU A 80 3.27 14.47 2.55
N GLN A 81 3.57 15.46 1.70
CA GLN A 81 4.36 16.65 2.08
C GLN A 81 3.68 17.43 3.22
N GLU A 82 2.37 17.57 3.15
CA GLU A 82 1.59 18.16 4.22
C GLU A 82 1.66 17.33 5.52
N VAL A 83 1.66 16.01 5.45
CA VAL A 83 1.88 15.17 6.64
C VAL A 83 3.28 15.39 7.22
N LEU A 84 4.32 15.45 6.38
CA LEU A 84 5.70 15.64 6.83
C LEU A 84 5.92 17.00 7.51
N THR A 85 5.39 18.08 6.94
CA THR A 85 5.56 19.45 7.47
C THR A 85 4.86 19.69 8.82
N ARG A 86 4.01 18.75 9.27
CA ARG A 86 3.34 18.76 10.57
C ARG A 86 4.10 18.00 11.67
N ILE A 87 5.20 17.33 11.34
CA ILE A 87 6.04 16.64 12.33
C ILE A 87 6.74 17.71 13.19
N PRO A 88 6.57 17.70 14.53
CA PRO A 88 7.23 18.66 15.39
C PRO A 88 8.75 18.64 15.23
N GLY A 89 9.34 19.80 14.92
CA GLY A 89 10.78 19.96 14.76
C GLY A 89 11.35 19.59 13.39
N PHE A 90 10.56 19.01 12.47
CA PHE A 90 10.99 18.80 11.08
C PHE A 90 10.83 20.09 10.26
N LYS A 91 11.80 20.38 9.38
CA LYS A 91 11.77 21.56 8.50
C LYS A 91 12.13 21.15 7.07
N LEU A 92 11.19 21.35 6.14
CA LEU A 92 11.41 21.15 4.71
C LEU A 92 11.68 22.51 4.02
N PRO A 93 12.85 22.73 3.39
CA PRO A 93 13.24 24.05 2.87
C PRO A 93 12.25 24.67 1.86
N SER A 94 11.62 23.84 1.02
CA SER A 94 10.68 24.33 0.00
C SER A 94 9.26 24.55 0.49
N MET A 95 8.96 24.31 1.78
CA MET A 95 7.61 24.39 2.32
C MET A 95 7.56 25.12 3.66
N LEU A 96 6.68 26.12 3.73
CA LEU A 96 6.35 26.76 4.99
C LEU A 96 5.48 25.81 5.82
N SER A 97 5.90 25.56 7.07
CA SER A 97 5.08 24.88 8.06
C SER A 97 3.74 25.61 8.20
N SER A 98 2.62 24.88 8.05
CA SER A 98 1.30 25.48 8.22
C SER A 98 0.99 25.61 9.71
N PRO A 99 0.79 26.83 10.25
CA PRO A 99 0.71 27.06 11.70
C PRO A 99 -0.55 26.49 12.38
N ASN A 100 -1.54 26.02 11.60
CA ASN A 100 -2.87 25.64 12.12
C ASN A 100 -3.21 24.15 12.00
N LYS A 101 -2.22 23.26 11.87
CA LYS A 101 -2.48 21.83 11.72
C LYS A 101 -1.99 21.03 12.92
N THR A 102 -2.76 20.01 13.29
CA THR A 102 -2.43 19.07 14.35
C THR A 102 -1.07 18.43 14.09
N ALA A 103 -0.25 18.36 15.13
CA ALA A 103 1.04 17.69 15.07
C ALA A 103 0.86 16.24 14.62
N THR A 104 1.76 15.76 13.76
CA THR A 104 1.71 14.38 13.23
C THR A 104 2.89 13.54 13.73
N SER A 105 2.74 12.24 13.58
CA SER A 105 3.82 11.26 13.79
C SER A 105 3.79 10.20 12.68
N SER A 106 4.63 9.17 12.79
CA SER A 106 4.59 8.01 11.88
C SER A 106 3.25 7.25 11.89
N GLU A 107 2.39 7.48 12.89
CA GLU A 107 1.02 6.94 12.92
C GLU A 107 0.15 7.48 11.76
N ASP A 108 0.40 8.72 11.32
CA ASP A 108 -0.36 9.39 10.27
C ASP A 108 0.18 9.12 8.86
N PHE A 109 1.26 8.33 8.74
CA PHE A 109 1.88 8.04 7.46
C PHE A 109 1.13 6.89 6.79
N ASP A 110 0.94 6.99 5.47
CA ASP A 110 0.49 5.88 4.68
C ASP A 110 1.65 4.91 4.37
N VAL A 111 1.30 3.75 3.82
CA VAL A 111 2.27 2.71 3.44
C VAL A 111 3.28 3.24 2.42
N THR A 112 2.82 4.06 1.48
CA THR A 112 3.64 4.62 0.39
C THR A 112 4.76 5.49 0.95
N LEU A 113 4.42 6.46 1.80
CA LEU A 113 5.36 7.38 2.41
C LEU A 113 6.38 6.65 3.28
N MET A 114 5.95 5.68 4.09
CA MET A 114 6.86 4.90 4.94
C MET A 114 7.85 4.09 4.10
N ILE A 115 7.40 3.39 3.06
CA ILE A 115 8.28 2.63 2.16
C ILE A 115 9.23 3.56 1.41
N CYS A 116 8.73 4.69 0.92
CA CYS A 116 9.52 5.69 0.21
C CYS A 116 10.69 6.18 1.07
N ILE A 117 10.42 6.55 2.32
CA ILE A 117 11.47 7.01 3.25
C ILE A 117 12.44 5.87 3.57
N LEU A 118 11.95 4.68 3.91
CA LEU A 118 12.81 3.54 4.27
C LEU A 118 13.79 3.17 3.16
N ARG A 119 13.32 3.14 1.91
CA ARG A 119 14.17 2.81 0.75
C ARG A 119 15.15 3.92 0.43
N ASN A 120 14.68 5.16 0.32
CA ASN A 120 15.54 6.27 -0.12
C ASN A 120 16.56 6.72 0.93
N LEU A 121 16.32 6.42 2.21
CA LEU A 121 17.29 6.64 3.28
C LEU A 121 18.15 5.39 3.57
N ASN A 122 18.08 4.36 2.71
CA ASN A 122 18.87 3.12 2.79
C ASN A 122 18.71 2.33 4.11
N PHE A 123 17.56 2.44 4.78
CA PHE A 123 17.26 1.67 6.00
C PHE A 123 16.84 0.22 5.69
N VAL A 124 16.47 -0.04 4.44
CA VAL A 124 16.17 -1.37 3.92
C VAL A 124 17.07 -1.60 2.71
N GLN A 125 17.81 -2.70 2.73
CA GLN A 125 18.67 -3.07 1.60
C GLN A 125 17.80 -3.41 0.39
N PRO A 126 18.15 -2.94 -0.82
CA PRO A 126 17.47 -3.37 -2.02
C PRO A 126 17.61 -4.89 -2.17
N PRO A 127 16.56 -5.59 -2.63
CA PRO A 127 16.65 -7.02 -2.86
C PRO A 127 17.74 -7.30 -3.92
N PRO A 128 18.49 -8.41 -3.79
CA PRO A 128 19.55 -8.76 -4.75
C PRO A 128 19.08 -8.88 -6.21
N SER A 129 17.78 -9.15 -6.43
CA SER A 129 17.17 -9.25 -7.75
C SER A 129 15.65 -9.00 -7.72
N GLY A 130 15.08 -8.77 -8.91
CA GLY A 130 13.64 -8.89 -9.17
C GLY A 130 12.83 -7.59 -9.07
N TRP A 131 12.77 -6.94 -7.91
CA TRP A 131 11.76 -5.92 -7.66
C TRP A 131 12.09 -4.52 -8.21
N ASP A 132 13.37 -4.17 -8.28
CA ASP A 132 13.81 -2.84 -8.74
C ASP A 132 14.28 -2.87 -10.22
N GLN A 133 14.20 -4.04 -10.87
CA GLN A 133 14.48 -4.21 -12.29
C GLN A 133 13.17 -4.31 -13.05
N LEU A 134 13.00 -3.47 -14.07
CA LEU A 134 11.87 -3.61 -14.97
C LEU A 134 11.96 -4.97 -15.69
N PRO A 135 10.83 -5.68 -15.88
CA PRO A 135 10.84 -6.90 -16.66
C PRO A 135 11.38 -6.63 -18.07
N PRO A 136 12.07 -7.60 -18.69
CA PRO A 136 12.59 -7.45 -20.04
C PRO A 136 11.47 -7.03 -21.00
N VAL A 137 11.75 -6.02 -21.83
CA VAL A 137 10.83 -5.54 -22.85
C VAL A 137 10.67 -6.66 -23.89
N GLY A 138 9.61 -7.46 -23.80
CA GLY A 138 9.31 -8.50 -24.80
C GLY A 138 8.71 -9.82 -24.33
N LEU A 139 8.50 -10.07 -23.04
CA LEU A 139 7.96 -11.35 -22.53
C LEU A 139 6.48 -11.32 -22.14
N PHE A 140 5.67 -10.44 -22.72
CA PHE A 140 4.21 -10.54 -22.61
C PHE A 140 3.67 -11.49 -23.68
N HIS A 141 4.01 -12.79 -23.57
CA HIS A 141 3.20 -13.81 -24.20
C HIS A 141 1.91 -13.91 -23.39
N TYR A 142 0.86 -13.23 -23.86
CA TYR A 142 -0.50 -13.51 -23.40
C TYR A 142 -0.77 -15.00 -23.67
N HIS A 143 -0.79 -15.80 -22.62
CA HIS A 143 -1.31 -17.16 -22.69
C HIS A 143 -2.83 -17.06 -22.80
N THR A 144 -3.32 -16.69 -23.98
CA THR A 144 -4.73 -16.86 -24.35
C THR A 144 -4.87 -18.30 -24.83
N THR A 145 -4.80 -19.25 -23.90
CA THR A 145 -5.18 -20.64 -24.17
C THR A 145 -6.38 -20.96 -23.30
N PRO A 146 -7.60 -21.07 -23.86
CA PRO A 146 -8.71 -21.61 -23.09
C PRO A 146 -8.34 -23.03 -22.67
N GLN A 147 -8.31 -23.27 -21.36
CA GLN A 147 -8.11 -24.59 -20.79
C GLN A 147 -9.23 -25.51 -21.28
N PRO A 148 -8.95 -26.68 -21.88
CA PRO A 148 -9.99 -27.60 -22.30
C PRO A 148 -10.74 -28.13 -21.07
N VAL A 149 -12.07 -28.01 -21.11
CA VAL A 149 -12.96 -28.57 -20.10
C VAL A 149 -12.83 -30.10 -20.16
N LEU A 150 -12.17 -30.67 -19.15
CA LEU A 150 -12.15 -32.11 -18.91
C LEU A 150 -13.54 -32.54 -18.43
N GLY A 151 -14.31 -33.20 -19.30
CA GLY A 151 -15.45 -33.99 -18.87
C GLY A 151 -16.57 -34.14 -19.90
N LEU A 152 -16.56 -35.29 -20.59
CA LEU A 152 -17.69 -36.20 -20.87
C LEU A 152 -17.55 -36.80 -22.28
N GLN A 153 -16.87 -37.94 -22.37
CA GLN A 153 -17.11 -38.87 -23.48
C GLN A 153 -18.35 -39.71 -23.13
N PRO A 154 -19.32 -39.86 -24.05
CA PRO A 154 -20.44 -40.75 -23.84
C PRO A 154 -19.95 -42.20 -23.84
N GLN A 155 -20.37 -42.97 -22.83
CA GLN A 155 -20.21 -44.42 -22.84
C GLN A 155 -21.03 -45.02 -23.99
N LYS A 156 -20.41 -45.98 -24.67
CA LYS A 156 -20.94 -46.72 -25.80
C LYS A 156 -22.01 -47.72 -25.37
#